data_AF-A0A2D0AMM6-F1
#
_entry.id   AF-A0A2D0AMM6-F1
#
_cell.length_a   1.000
_cell.length_b   1.000
_cell.length_c   1.000
_cell.angle_alpha   90.00
_cell.angle_beta   90.00
_cell.angle_gamma   90.00
#
_symmetry.space_group_name_H-M   'P 1'
#
loop_
_entity.id
_entity.type
_entity.pdbx_description
1 polymer ?
#
loop_
_entity_poly.entity_id
_entity_poly.type
_entity_poly.pdbx_seq_one_letter_code
_entity_poly.pdbx_strand_id
1 'polypeptide(L)'
;MRYAAWICVVVAVAAFYSPRRDFDLLSAASIAALILFAIALPHVEKTPRPLKNYLRAGLGVAALALVLIAMPLLMGAELWLGLILWAGLSTALLAWVYFYERTEPR
;
A
#
# COMPACT_ATOMS: atom_id res chain seq x y z
N MET A 1 7.74 6.94 9.51
CA MET A 1 8.00 7.49 8.15
C MET A 1 9.19 6.82 7.47
N ARG A 2 10.37 6.68 8.12
CA ARG A 2 11.51 5.91 7.58
C ARG A 2 11.12 4.49 7.15
N TYR A 3 10.36 3.77 7.98
CA TYR A 3 9.99 2.38 7.72
C TYR A 3 9.07 2.17 6.49
N ALA A 4 8.22 3.14 6.11
CA ALA A 4 7.32 2.99 4.96
C ALA A 4 8.08 3.02 3.62
N ALA A 5 9.12 3.87 3.53
CA ALA A 5 10.02 3.89 2.38
C ALA A 5 10.86 2.59 2.32
N TRP A 6 11.32 2.09 3.47
CA TRP A 6 12.03 0.81 3.54
C TRP A 6 11.16 -0.37 3.10
N ILE A 7 9.86 -0.39 3.45
CA ILE A 7 8.93 -1.43 2.99
C ILE A 7 8.78 -1.38 1.47
N CYS A 8 8.63 -0.20 0.86
CA CYS A 8 8.58 -0.09 -0.61
C CYS A 8 9.86 -0.58 -1.29
N VAL A 9 11.03 -0.27 -0.70
CA VAL A 9 12.33 -0.75 -1.20
C VAL A 9 12.45 -2.26 -1.06
N VAL A 10 12.06 -2.83 0.09
CA VAL A 10 12.10 -4.29 0.32
C VAL A 10 11.16 -5.01 -0.66
N VAL A 11 9.96 -4.49 -0.91
CA VAL A 11 9.03 -5.05 -1.90
C VAL A 11 9.58 -4.94 -3.31
N ALA A 12 10.19 -3.81 -3.68
CA ALA A 12 10.83 -3.64 -4.99
C ALA A 12 12.02 -4.60 -5.18
N VAL A 13 12.87 -4.76 -4.16
CA VAL A 13 14.01 -5.69 -4.18
C VAL A 13 13.54 -7.14 -4.23
N ALA A 14 12.50 -7.50 -3.46
CA ALA A 14 11.91 -8.84 -3.49
C ALA A 14 11.28 -9.17 -4.85
N ALA A 15 10.66 -8.17 -5.51
CA ALA A 15 10.13 -8.32 -6.86
C ALA A 15 11.23 -8.48 -7.93
N PHE A 16 12.38 -7.81 -7.75
CA PHE A 16 13.52 -7.86 -8.68
C PHE A 16 14.35 -9.14 -8.55
N TYR A 17 14.44 -9.71 -7.35
CA TYR A 17 15.28 -10.88 -7.07
C TYR A 17 14.58 -12.23 -7.26
N SER A 18 13.32 -12.23 -7.75
CA SER A 18 12.60 -13.47 -8.01
C SER A 18 13.17 -14.16 -9.26
N PRO A 19 13.83 -15.33 -9.13
CA PRO A 19 14.62 -15.94 -10.20
C PRO A 19 13.78 -16.64 -11.30
N ARG A 20 12.47 -16.37 -11.37
CA ARG A 20 11.52 -17.07 -12.25
C ARG A 20 10.83 -16.19 -13.30
N ARG A 21 11.18 -14.91 -13.46
CA ARG A 21 10.32 -13.99 -14.22
C ARG A 21 10.87 -13.52 -15.57
N ASP A 22 10.09 -13.83 -16.61
CA ASP A 22 9.88 -12.92 -17.72
C ASP A 22 9.31 -11.60 -17.16
N PHE A 23 9.85 -10.47 -17.61
CA PHE A 23 9.49 -9.15 -17.11
C PHE A 23 8.08 -8.77 -17.59
N ASP A 24 7.06 -9.24 -16.88
CA ASP A 24 5.66 -9.12 -17.30
C ASP A 24 5.06 -7.75 -16.92
N LEU A 25 4.02 -7.32 -17.65
CA LEU A 25 3.30 -6.05 -17.48
C LEU A 25 2.85 -5.80 -16.04
N LEU A 26 2.50 -6.87 -15.33
CA LEU A 26 2.05 -6.80 -13.94
C LEU A 26 3.18 -6.41 -12.97
N SER A 27 4.42 -6.84 -13.28
CA SER A 27 5.64 -6.44 -12.56
C SER A 27 5.90 -4.95 -12.76
N ALA A 28 5.83 -4.48 -14.02
CA ALA A 28 6.00 -3.07 -14.35
C ALA A 28 4.92 -2.19 -13.68
N ALA A 29 3.65 -2.63 -13.69
CA ALA A 29 2.56 -1.94 -13.03
C ALA A 29 2.76 -1.84 -11.51
N SER A 30 3.25 -2.90 -10.86
CA SER A 30 3.52 -2.89 -9.41
C SER A 30 4.67 -1.93 -9.03
N ILE A 31 5.72 -1.86 -9.85
CA ILE A 31 6.83 -0.92 -9.66
C ILE A 31 6.34 0.53 -9.86
N ALA A 32 5.55 0.78 -10.91
CA ALA A 32 4.97 2.10 -11.16
C ALA A 32 4.07 2.56 -10.00
N ALA A 33 3.27 1.66 -9.44
CA ALA A 33 2.43 1.94 -8.27
C ALA A 33 3.27 2.27 -7.02
N LEU A 34 4.39 1.58 -6.78
CA LEU A 34 5.31 1.90 -5.68
C LEU A 34 5.99 3.26 -5.86
N ILE A 35 6.37 3.62 -7.09
CA ILE A 35 6.94 4.94 -7.38
C ILE A 35 5.90 6.04 -7.13
N LEU A 36 4.68 5.88 -7.64
CA LEU A 36 3.58 6.81 -7.40
C LEU A 36 3.27 6.94 -5.90
N PHE A 37 3.35 5.84 -5.15
CA PHE A 37 3.19 5.82 -3.71
C PHE A 37 4.25 6.67 -2.98
N ALA A 38 5.53 6.48 -3.35
CA ALA A 38 6.64 7.24 -2.78
C ALA A 38 6.54 8.75 -3.08
N ILE A 39 6.03 9.12 -4.26
CA ILE A 39 5.83 10.53 -4.66
C ILE A 39 4.61 11.13 -3.95
N ALA A 40 3.54 10.36 -3.77
CA ALA A 40 2.31 10.82 -3.13
C ALA A 40 2.49 11.08 -1.62
N LEU A 41 3.35 10.31 -0.95
CA LEU A 41 3.61 10.42 0.50
C LEU A 41 3.97 11.85 0.98
N PRO A 42 4.99 12.54 0.42
CA PRO A 42 5.35 13.89 0.84
C PRO A 42 4.28 14.93 0.49
N HIS A 43 3.43 14.68 -0.52
CA HIS A 43 2.31 15.56 -0.85
C HIS A 43 1.19 15.46 0.19
N VAL A 44 0.91 14.24 0.67
CA VAL A 44 -0.07 13.99 1.74
C VAL A 44 0.39 14.56 3.09
N GLU A 45 1.70 14.64 3.34
CA GLU A 45 2.21 15.24 4.57
C GLU A 45 1.98 16.75 4.67
N LYS A 46 1.93 17.45 3.54
CA LYS A 46 1.70 18.90 3.47
C LYS A 46 0.22 19.28 3.55
N THR A 47 -0.69 18.32 3.46
CA THR A 47 -2.14 18.58 3.45
C THR A 47 -2.64 18.93 4.86
N PRO A 48 -3.55 19.90 5.02
CA PRO A 48 -4.18 20.19 6.30
C PRO A 48 -5.08 19.03 6.77
N ARG A 49 -5.26 18.91 8.09
CA ARG A 49 -6.30 18.04 8.68
C ARG A 49 -7.68 18.68 8.41
N PRO A 50 -8.75 17.89 8.22
CA PRO A 50 -8.88 16.42 8.36
C PRO A 50 -8.37 15.60 7.16
N LEU A 51 -8.30 16.20 5.97
CA LEU A 51 -8.02 15.52 4.69
C LEU A 51 -6.74 14.65 4.72
N LYS A 52 -5.73 15.07 5.48
CA LYS A 52 -4.49 14.31 5.72
C LYS A 52 -4.71 12.89 6.22
N ASN A 53 -5.67 12.64 7.10
CA ASN A 53 -5.88 11.31 7.70
C ASN A 53 -6.54 10.36 6.70
N TYR A 54 -7.53 10.83 5.94
CA TYR A 54 -8.11 10.05 4.84
C TYR A 54 -7.09 9.72 3.76
N LEU A 55 -6.24 10.67 3.38
CA LEU A 55 -5.20 10.44 2.39
C LEU A 55 -4.15 9.41 2.87
N ARG A 56 -3.81 9.42 4.17
CA ARG A 56 -2.95 8.40 4.78
C ARG A 56 -3.59 7.02 4.79
N ALA A 57 -4.88 6.92 5.08
CA ALA A 57 -5.60 5.66 4.98
C ALA A 57 -5.68 5.17 3.53
N GLY A 58 -6.01 6.04 2.57
CA GLY A 58 -6.02 5.68 1.15
C GLY A 58 -4.67 5.15 0.67
N LEU A 59 -3.58 5.81 1.08
CA LEU A 59 -2.21 5.29 0.88
C LEU A 59 -2.04 3.91 1.57
N GLY A 60 -2.39 3.77 2.83
CA GLY A 60 -2.28 2.48 3.54
C GLY A 60 -3.01 1.33 2.83
N VAL A 61 -4.22 1.57 2.33
CA VAL A 61 -5.02 0.62 1.53
C VAL A 61 -4.32 0.25 0.22
N ALA A 62 -3.76 1.24 -0.49
CA ALA A 62 -3.02 1.00 -1.73
C ALA A 62 -1.73 0.19 -1.49
N ALA A 63 -1.01 0.47 -0.41
CA ALA A 63 0.16 -0.30 -0.01
C ALA A 63 -0.20 -1.74 0.36
N LEU A 64 -1.31 -1.92 1.10
CA LEU A 64 -1.82 -3.26 1.42
C LEU A 64 -2.22 -4.03 0.17
N ALA A 65 -2.79 -3.38 -0.85
CA ALA A 65 -3.12 -4.03 -2.12
C ALA A 65 -1.87 -4.54 -2.83
N LEU A 66 -0.80 -3.74 -2.86
CA LEU A 66 0.47 -4.15 -3.45
C LEU A 66 1.07 -5.37 -2.74
N VAL A 67 1.04 -5.39 -1.40
CA VAL A 67 1.64 -6.49 -0.64
C VAL A 67 0.76 -7.74 -0.66
N LEU A 68 -0.54 -7.59 -0.44
CA LEU A 68 -1.44 -8.72 -0.23
C LEU A 68 -2.04 -9.26 -1.52
N ILE A 69 -2.11 -8.47 -2.59
CA ILE A 69 -2.68 -8.92 -3.87
C ILE A 69 -1.57 -9.10 -4.89
N ALA A 70 -0.75 -8.06 -5.11
CA ALA A 70 0.28 -8.17 -6.15
C ALA A 70 1.32 -9.23 -5.78
N MET A 71 1.82 -9.25 -4.54
CA MET A 71 2.89 -10.19 -4.15
C MET A 71 2.52 -11.68 -4.27
N PRO A 72 1.35 -12.16 -3.80
CA PRO A 72 0.93 -13.54 -4.04
C PRO A 72 0.79 -13.88 -5.51
N LEU A 73 0.30 -12.93 -6.32
CA LEU A 73 0.22 -13.04 -7.77
C LEU A 73 1.61 -13.19 -8.41
N LEU A 74 2.62 -12.48 -7.88
CA LEU A 74 4.01 -12.64 -8.34
C LEU A 74 4.64 -13.97 -7.92
N MET A 75 4.17 -14.56 -6.81
CA MET A 75 4.70 -15.82 -6.26
C MET A 75 3.93 -17.06 -6.76
N GLY A 76 2.88 -16.88 -7.55
CA GLY A 76 2.00 -17.97 -8.00
C GLY A 76 1.18 -18.60 -6.86
N ALA A 77 0.97 -17.87 -5.78
CA ALA A 77 0.24 -18.30 -4.59
C ALA A 77 -1.25 -17.93 -4.67
N GLU A 78 -2.07 -18.50 -3.78
CA GLU A 78 -3.51 -18.25 -3.78
C GLU A 78 -3.88 -16.78 -3.50
N LEU A 79 -4.45 -16.16 -4.52
CA LEU A 79 -4.81 -14.74 -4.57
C LEU A 79 -5.99 -14.40 -3.65
N TRP A 80 -6.87 -15.37 -3.38
CA TRP A 80 -8.08 -15.21 -2.58
C TRP A 80 -7.80 -14.84 -1.12
N LEU A 81 -6.82 -15.49 -0.49
CA LEU A 81 -6.39 -15.15 0.88
C LEU A 81 -5.87 -13.72 0.96
N GLY A 82 -5.10 -13.31 -0.06
CA GLY A 82 -4.60 -11.95 -0.23
C GLY A 82 -5.71 -10.91 -0.33
N LEU A 83 -6.71 -11.16 -1.17
CA LEU A 83 -7.88 -10.30 -1.34
C LEU A 83 -8.71 -10.18 -0.05
N ILE A 84 -8.94 -11.28 0.66
CA ILE A 84 -9.72 -11.29 1.91
C ILE A 84 -9.00 -10.47 2.98
N LEU A 85 -7.69 -10.69 3.16
CA LEU A 85 -6.87 -9.94 4.11
C LEU A 85 -6.82 -8.46 3.73
N TRP A 86 -6.70 -8.14 2.45
CA TRP A 86 -6.72 -6.77 1.96
C TRP A 86 -8.05 -6.07 2.26
N ALA A 87 -9.18 -6.71 1.97
CA ALA A 87 -10.50 -6.15 2.22
C ALA A 87 -10.73 -5.91 3.73
N GLY A 88 -10.35 -6.87 4.58
CA GLY A 88 -10.48 -6.75 6.04
C GLY A 88 -9.60 -5.66 6.63
N LEU A 89 -8.32 -5.59 6.24
CA LEU A 89 -7.41 -4.58 6.75
C LEU A 89 -7.74 -3.18 6.23
N SER A 90 -8.20 -3.07 4.99
CA SER A 90 -8.59 -1.79 4.38
C SER A 90 -9.84 -1.20 5.05
N THR A 91 -10.83 -2.04 5.33
CA THR A 91 -12.03 -1.62 6.06
C THR A 91 -11.73 -1.26 7.51
N ALA A 92 -10.86 -2.02 8.20
CA ALA A 92 -10.39 -1.67 9.54
C ALA A 92 -9.64 -0.33 9.58
N LEU A 93 -8.79 -0.06 8.58
CA LEU A 93 -8.04 1.20 8.49
C LEU A 93 -8.96 2.40 8.24
N LEU A 94 -9.96 2.24 7.36
CA LEU A 94 -10.96 3.27 7.09
C LEU A 94 -11.84 3.54 8.32
N ALA A 95 -12.27 2.48 9.02
CA ALA A 95 -13.02 2.61 10.27
C ALA A 95 -12.20 3.34 11.33
N TRP A 96 -10.91 2.99 11.48
CA TRP A 96 -10.01 3.68 12.41
C TRP A 96 -9.89 5.17 12.10
N VAL A 97 -9.71 5.57 10.84
CA VAL A 97 -9.66 7.00 10.47
C VAL A 97 -10.95 7.73 10.80
N TYR A 98 -12.09 7.10 10.51
CA TYR A 98 -13.40 7.69 10.82
C TYR A 98 -13.60 7.93 12.32
N PHE A 99 -13.22 6.95 13.15
CA PHE A 99 -13.29 7.10 14.61
C PHE A 99 -12.25 8.10 15.13
N TYR A 100 -11.03 8.08 14.61
CA TYR A 100 -9.95 8.97 15.04
C TYR A 100 -10.31 10.45 14.83
N GLU A 101 -10.88 10.80 13.67
CA GLU A 101 -11.34 12.17 13.41
C GLU A 101 -12.46 12.64 14.32
N ARG A 102 -13.34 11.74 14.77
CA ARG A 102 -14.40 12.08 15.73
C ARG A 102 -13.85 12.32 17.14
N THR A 103 -12.68 11.77 17.46
CA THR A 103 -12.09 11.82 18.80
C THR A 103 -10.99 12.88 18.97
N GLU A 104 -10.46 13.47 17.90
CA GLU A 104 -9.48 14.55 18.02
C GLU A 104 -10.15 15.88 18.42
N PRO A 105 -9.69 16.56 19.49
CA PRO A 105 -10.12 17.92 19.80
C PRO A 105 -9.61 18.87 18.69
N ARG A 106 -10.50 19.74 18.21
CA ARG A 106 -10.25 20.68 17.11
C ARG A 106 -9.22 21.75 17.45
#